data_AF-A0A2S2QAU9-F1
#
_entry.id   AF-A0A2S2QAU9-F1
#
_cell.length_a   1.000
_cell.length_b   1.000
_cell.length_c   1.000
_cell.angle_alpha   90.00
_cell.angle_beta   90.00
_cell.angle_gamma   90.00
#
_symmetry.space_group_name_H-M   'P 1'
#
loop_
_entity.id
_entity.type
_entity.pdbx_description
1 polymer ?
#
loop_
_entity_poly.entity_id
_entity_poly.type
_entity_poly.pdbx_seq_one_letter_code
_entity_poly.pdbx_strand_id
1 'polypeptide(L)'
;MPGSTAQTNKFHTFYLQQRPDNGFTWADIKVNHPLDYETIKEYNLTIRVENNGAQQLASEATVYIMLEDVNDEIPLFTEREQETVLEGEPIGTKVTQVNAIDKDGTFPNNRVYYYVVD
;
A
#
# COMPACT_ATOMS: atom_id res chain seq x y z
N MET A 1 -12.96 22.99 -9.09
CA MET A 1 -12.82 21.51 -9.18
C MET A 1 -11.84 21.04 -8.12
N PRO A 2 -12.05 19.93 -7.39
CA PRO A 2 -11.07 19.52 -6.39
C PRO A 2 -9.86 18.87 -7.08
N GLY A 3 -8.66 19.42 -6.82
CA GLY A 3 -7.34 18.81 -7.00
C GLY A 3 -7.15 17.85 -8.17
N SER A 4 -6.89 18.38 -9.37
CA SER A 4 -6.63 17.62 -10.60
C SER A 4 -5.19 17.78 -11.09
N THR A 5 -4.21 17.40 -10.27
CA THR A 5 -2.92 16.97 -10.79
C THR A 5 -2.80 15.48 -10.55
N ALA A 6 -2.45 14.72 -11.60
CA ALA A 6 -2.47 13.25 -11.63
C ALA A 6 -1.64 12.56 -10.52
N GLN A 7 -0.76 13.31 -9.84
CA GLN A 7 0.01 12.85 -8.69
C GLN A 7 -0.76 12.88 -7.37
N THR A 8 -1.73 13.78 -7.21
CA THR A 8 -2.32 14.06 -5.89
C THR A 8 -3.28 12.97 -5.47
N ASN A 9 -4.37 12.76 -6.21
CA ASN A 9 -5.38 11.73 -5.91
C ASN A 9 -5.38 10.61 -6.95
N LYS A 10 -4.28 9.84 -7.00
CA LYS A 10 -4.14 8.72 -7.93
C LYS A 10 -5.33 7.76 -7.80
N PHE A 11 -5.85 7.29 -8.94
CA PHE A 11 -7.02 6.39 -9.03
C PHE A 11 -8.33 6.88 -8.37
N HIS A 12 -8.43 8.17 -8.03
CA HIS A 12 -9.55 8.68 -7.23
C HIS A 12 -9.71 7.92 -5.90
N THR A 13 -8.59 7.52 -5.29
CA THR A 13 -8.55 6.78 -4.02
C THR A 13 -9.22 7.52 -2.88
N PHE A 14 -9.17 8.87 -2.90
CA PHE A 14 -9.80 9.71 -1.89
C PHE A 14 -10.90 10.59 -2.49
N TYR A 15 -11.83 11.03 -1.67
CA TYR A 15 -12.80 12.06 -2.01
C TYR A 15 -13.02 13.01 -0.84
N LEU A 16 -13.46 14.23 -1.14
CA LEU A 16 -13.85 15.20 -0.14
C LEU A 16 -15.35 15.09 0.09
N GLN A 17 -15.75 14.80 1.32
CA GLN A 17 -17.14 14.91 1.76
C GLN A 17 -17.34 16.23 2.50
N GLN A 18 -18.13 17.12 1.93
CA GLN A 18 -18.49 18.35 2.61
C GLN A 18 -19.48 18.09 3.73
N ARG A 19 -19.25 18.74 4.88
CA ARG A 19 -20.09 18.66 6.07
C ARG A 19 -20.41 20.07 6.55
N PRO A 20 -21.58 20.62 6.21
CA PRO A 20 -22.04 21.89 6.74
C PRO A 20 -22.30 21.79 8.24
N ASP A 21 -21.84 22.76 9.03
CA ASP A 21 -22.08 22.84 10.48
C ASP A 21 -22.04 24.29 10.96
N ASN A 22 -23.13 24.75 11.60
CA ASN A 22 -23.26 26.09 12.20
C ASN A 22 -22.82 27.27 11.30
N GLY A 23 -23.16 27.22 10.01
CA GLY A 23 -22.82 28.27 9.04
C GLY A 23 -21.39 28.17 8.47
N PHE A 24 -20.60 27.20 8.92
CA PHE A 24 -19.33 26.82 8.32
C PHE A 24 -19.51 25.58 7.42
N THR A 25 -18.62 25.41 6.44
CA THR A 25 -18.53 24.17 5.66
C THR A 25 -17.20 23.50 5.96
N TRP A 26 -17.26 22.34 6.58
CA TRP A 26 -16.11 21.45 6.76
C TRP A 26 -15.97 20.52 5.57
N ALA A 27 -14.79 19.93 5.38
CA ALA A 27 -14.56 18.87 4.42
C ALA A 27 -13.80 17.72 5.08
N ASP A 28 -14.37 16.53 5.04
CA ASP A 28 -13.74 15.30 5.48
C ASP A 28 -13.07 14.64 4.27
N ILE A 29 -11.79 14.26 4.40
CA ILE A 29 -11.13 13.41 3.41
C ILE A 29 -11.53 11.96 3.72
N LYS A 30 -12.11 11.27 2.74
CA LYS A 30 -12.58 9.89 2.88
C LYS A 30 -11.99 8.99 1.81
N VAL A 31 -11.78 7.73 2.18
CA VAL A 31 -11.31 6.67 1.29
C VAL A 31 -12.48 6.23 0.39
N ASN A 32 -12.24 6.19 -0.91
CA ASN A 32 -13.17 5.74 -1.95
C ASN A 32 -12.84 4.32 -2.45
N HIS A 33 -11.55 3.98 -2.51
CA HIS A 33 -11.04 2.70 -2.98
C HIS A 33 -10.09 2.08 -1.96
N PRO A 34 -9.96 0.73 -1.93
CA PRO A 34 -9.01 0.05 -1.05
C PRO A 34 -7.61 0.64 -1.14
N LEU A 35 -6.97 0.73 0.02
CA LEU A 35 -5.58 1.16 0.17
C LEU A 35 -4.71 -0.10 0.13
N ASP A 36 -3.59 0.00 -0.57
CA ASP A 36 -2.66 -1.11 -0.80
C ASP A 36 -1.24 -0.54 -0.72
N TYR A 37 -0.52 -0.91 0.34
CA TYR A 37 0.82 -0.39 0.65
C TYR A 37 1.84 -0.83 -0.42
N GLU A 38 1.73 -2.06 -0.89
CA GLU A 38 2.60 -2.70 -1.89
C GLU A 38 2.48 -1.99 -3.24
N THR A 39 1.32 -1.41 -3.54
CA THR A 39 1.08 -0.64 -4.77
C THR A 39 1.41 0.85 -4.63
N ILE A 40 0.92 1.55 -3.60
CA ILE A 40 1.15 3.00 -3.38
C ILE A 40 1.32 3.27 -1.88
N LYS A 41 2.52 3.68 -1.48
CA LYS A 41 2.87 3.93 -0.07
C LYS A 41 2.47 5.31 0.46
N GLU A 42 2.36 6.30 -0.43
CA GLU A 42 2.11 7.69 -0.04
C GLU A 42 1.27 8.44 -1.07
N TYR A 43 0.48 9.41 -0.56
CA TYR A 43 -0.31 10.34 -1.36
C TYR A 43 -0.07 11.78 -0.89
N ASN A 44 0.12 12.67 -1.85
CA ASN A 44 0.30 14.10 -1.61
C ASN A 44 -0.92 14.85 -2.14
N LEU A 45 -1.99 14.96 -1.34
CA LEU A 45 -3.24 15.58 -1.77
C LEU A 45 -3.13 17.10 -1.76
N THR A 46 -3.41 17.76 -2.89
CA THR A 46 -3.61 19.22 -2.92
C THR A 46 -5.10 19.53 -2.86
N ILE A 47 -5.52 20.13 -1.77
CA ILE A 47 -6.90 20.57 -1.53
C ILE A 47 -7.01 22.03 -1.92
N ARG A 48 -8.00 22.35 -2.77
CA ARG A 48 -8.26 23.70 -3.26
C ARG A 48 -9.66 24.14 -2.86
N VAL A 49 -9.76 25.31 -2.26
CA VAL A 49 -11.02 25.98 -1.94
C VAL A 49 -11.16 27.22 -2.80
N GLU A 50 -12.35 27.43 -3.36
CA GLU A 50 -12.67 28.56 -4.23
C GLU A 50 -13.90 29.28 -3.67
N ASN A 51 -13.95 30.62 -3.79
CA ASN A 51 -15.17 31.37 -3.47
C ASN A 51 -16.16 31.34 -4.64
N ASN A 52 -17.46 31.46 -4.35
CA ASN A 52 -18.52 31.52 -5.36
C ASN A 52 -18.86 32.97 -5.76
N GLY A 53 -17.92 33.91 -5.59
CA GLY A 53 -18.13 35.34 -5.83
C GLY A 53 -17.77 35.79 -7.25
N ALA A 54 -18.07 37.05 -7.58
CA ALA A 54 -17.72 37.65 -8.87
C ALA A 54 -16.20 37.76 -9.10
N GLN A 55 -15.44 37.93 -8.01
CA GLN A 55 -13.98 37.81 -8.01
C GLN A 55 -13.60 36.41 -7.56
N GLN A 56 -12.93 35.65 -8.43
CA GLN A 56 -12.45 34.30 -8.13
C GLN A 56 -11.22 34.38 -7.23
N LEU A 57 -11.38 33.99 -5.97
CA LEU A 57 -10.32 33.78 -5.00
C LEU A 57 -10.19 32.28 -4.75
N ALA A 58 -8.96 31.79 -4.71
CA ALA A 58 -8.64 30.40 -4.41
C ALA A 58 -7.54 30.33 -3.34
N SER A 59 -7.61 29.30 -2.50
CA SER A 59 -6.56 28.93 -1.55
C SER A 59 -6.31 27.44 -1.64
N GLU A 60 -5.05 27.04 -1.49
CA GLU A 60 -4.60 25.65 -1.62
C GLU A 60 -3.85 25.22 -0.35
N ALA A 61 -4.03 23.96 0.04
CA ALA A 61 -3.30 23.31 1.12
C ALA A 61 -2.88 21.90 0.69
N THR A 62 -1.72 21.45 1.15
CA THR A 62 -1.20 20.11 0.86
C THR A 62 -1.35 19.21 2.09
N VAL A 63 -1.90 18.01 1.88
CA VAL A 63 -2.04 16.96 2.89
C VAL A 63 -1.19 15.76 2.47
N TYR A 64 -0.31 15.34 3.36
CA TYR A 64 0.54 14.17 3.18
C TYR A 64 -0.10 12.97 3.89
N ILE A 65 -0.40 11.91 3.14
CA ILE A 65 -0.95 10.66 3.66
C ILE A 65 0.08 9.57 3.43
N MET A 66 0.55 8.97 4.52
CA MET A 66 1.46 7.82 4.50
C MET A 66 0.67 6.57 4.90
N LEU A 67 0.74 5.51 4.11
CA LEU A 67 0.10 4.25 4.45
C LEU A 67 0.96 3.47 5.45
N GLU A 68 0.28 2.80 6.37
CA GLU A 68 0.89 1.81 7.25
C GLU A 68 0.83 0.44 6.55
N ASP A 69 1.96 -0.26 6.55
CA ASP A 69 2.06 -1.62 6.03
C ASP A 69 1.38 -2.60 6.98
N VAL A 70 0.65 -3.56 6.41
CA VAL A 70 -0.04 -4.63 7.14
C VAL A 70 0.40 -5.97 6.57
N ASN A 71 0.38 -7.03 7.36
CA ASN A 71 0.73 -8.36 6.86
C ASN A 71 -0.49 -8.95 6.12
N ASP A 72 -0.55 -8.73 4.81
CA ASP A 72 -1.60 -9.25 3.95
C ASP A 72 -1.09 -9.95 2.69
N GLU A 73 0.21 -9.95 2.44
CA GLU A 73 0.85 -10.88 1.53
C GLU A 73 1.24 -12.19 2.24
N ILE A 74 1.44 -13.25 1.45
CA ILE A 74 1.86 -14.56 1.97
C ILE A 74 3.22 -14.96 1.39
N PRO A 75 4.06 -15.68 2.16
CA PRO A 75 5.33 -16.18 1.62
C PRO A 75 5.12 -17.15 0.45
N LEU A 76 5.82 -16.90 -0.66
CA LEU A 76 5.79 -17.75 -1.85
C LEU A 76 7.19 -18.26 -2.19
N PHE A 77 7.34 -19.58 -2.35
CA PHE A 77 8.59 -20.17 -2.82
C PHE A 77 8.93 -19.68 -4.23
N THR A 78 10.18 -19.26 -4.45
CA THR A 78 10.67 -18.77 -5.73
C THR A 78 10.92 -19.88 -6.74
N GLU A 79 11.18 -21.10 -6.24
CA GLU A 79 11.48 -22.27 -7.04
C GLU A 79 10.67 -23.47 -6.53
N ARG A 80 10.17 -24.28 -7.46
CA ARG A 80 9.56 -25.60 -7.17
C ARG A 80 10.36 -26.66 -7.91
N GLU A 81 11.58 -26.90 -7.44
CA GLU A 81 12.39 -27.96 -8.02
C GLU A 81 12.16 -29.27 -7.26
N GLN A 82 11.93 -30.32 -8.05
CA GLN A 82 11.85 -31.69 -7.55
C GLN A 82 13.25 -32.28 -7.67
N GLU A 83 13.93 -32.38 -6.53
CA GLU A 83 15.33 -32.76 -6.48
C GLU A 83 15.47 -34.26 -6.26
N THR A 84 16.52 -34.84 -6.84
CA THR A 84 16.83 -36.27 -6.69
C THR A 84 18.14 -36.45 -5.97
N VAL A 85 18.18 -37.40 -5.05
CA VAL A 85 19.37 -37.79 -4.31
C VAL A 85 19.57 -39.30 -4.45
N LEU A 86 20.82 -39.74 -4.61
CA LEU A 86 21.13 -41.17 -4.67
C LEU A 86 21.01 -41.77 -3.27
N GLU A 87 20.51 -43.01 -3.18
CA GLU A 87 20.28 -43.70 -1.90
C GLU A 87 21.56 -43.95 -1.08
N GLY A 88 22.73 -43.89 -1.71
CA GLY A 88 24.03 -44.14 -1.08
C GLY A 88 24.79 -42.88 -0.64
N GLU A 89 24.17 -41.70 -0.71
CA GLU A 89 24.84 -40.44 -0.34
C GLU A 89 25.10 -40.37 1.18
N PRO A 90 26.24 -39.78 1.60
CA PRO A 90 26.59 -39.67 3.01
C PRO A 90 25.65 -38.75 3.80
N ILE A 91 25.62 -38.95 5.12
CA ILE A 91 24.89 -38.07 6.04
C ILE A 91 25.41 -36.63 5.91
N GLY A 92 24.48 -35.69 5.76
CA GLY A 92 24.79 -34.27 5.58
C GLY A 92 24.93 -33.85 4.12
N THR A 93 24.73 -34.75 3.15
CA THR A 93 24.61 -34.36 1.74
C THR A 93 23.48 -33.33 1.58
N LYS A 94 23.83 -32.15 1.05
CA LYS A 94 22.87 -31.11 0.71
C LYS A 94 22.00 -31.60 -0.44
N VAL A 95 20.70 -31.74 -0.21
CA VAL A 95 19.73 -32.13 -1.26
C VAL A 95 19.31 -30.92 -2.06
N THR A 96 18.82 -29.88 -1.38
CA THR A 96 18.32 -28.67 -2.02
C THR A 96 18.45 -27.46 -1.11
N GLN A 97 18.19 -26.30 -1.66
CA GLN A 97 18.02 -25.06 -0.92
C GLN A 97 16.76 -24.38 -1.44
N VAL A 98 15.78 -24.22 -0.56
CA VAL A 98 14.55 -23.51 -0.89
C VAL A 98 14.66 -22.05 -0.49
N ASN A 99 13.97 -21.20 -1.25
CA ASN A 99 13.84 -19.79 -0.94
C ASN A 99 12.38 -19.37 -1.16
N ALA A 100 11.85 -18.55 -0.26
CA ALA A 100 10.53 -17.96 -0.35
C ALA A 100 10.60 -16.46 -0.09
N ILE A 101 9.71 -15.71 -0.75
CA ILE A 101 9.61 -14.27 -0.67
C ILE A 101 8.20 -13.93 -0.19
N ASP A 102 8.15 -13.12 0.87
CA ASP A 102 6.96 -12.38 1.26
C ASP A 102 7.07 -10.97 0.69
N LYS A 103 5.98 -10.46 0.13
CA LYS A 103 5.97 -9.17 -0.57
C LYS A 103 5.63 -7.99 0.32
N ASP A 104 5.24 -8.23 1.57
CA ASP A 104 4.97 -7.16 2.52
C ASP A 104 6.14 -6.16 2.58
N GLY A 105 5.80 -4.89 2.73
CA GLY A 105 6.75 -3.81 2.57
C GLY A 105 7.76 -3.64 3.71
N THR A 106 7.42 -4.08 4.92
CA THR A 106 8.17 -3.75 6.13
C THR A 106 8.38 -4.95 7.06
N PHE A 107 9.33 -4.77 7.98
CA PHE A 107 9.60 -5.71 9.04
C PHE A 107 8.62 -5.47 10.21
N PRO A 108 7.98 -6.51 10.80
CA PRO A 108 8.22 -7.94 10.62
C PRO A 108 7.34 -8.64 9.58
N ASN A 109 6.44 -7.90 8.91
CA ASN A 109 5.44 -8.46 8.01
C ASN A 109 6.09 -9.34 6.92
N ASN A 110 7.23 -8.92 6.37
CA ASN A 110 7.96 -9.69 5.35
C ASN A 110 8.94 -10.76 5.84
N ARG A 111 8.84 -11.19 7.12
CA ARG A 111 9.74 -12.22 7.66
C ARG A 111 9.20 -13.63 7.38
N VAL A 112 10.01 -14.42 6.67
CA VAL A 112 9.70 -15.82 6.36
C VAL A 112 10.36 -16.81 7.34
N TYR A 113 9.62 -17.83 7.76
CA TYR A 113 10.10 -18.96 8.55
C TYR A 113 9.90 -20.28 7.79
N TYR A 114 10.86 -21.20 7.90
CA TYR A 114 10.86 -22.50 7.20
C TYR A 114 10.77 -23.65 8.20
N TYR A 115 10.00 -24.68 7.87
CA TYR A 115 9.90 -25.93 8.62
C TYR A 115 9.67 -27.10 7.67
N VAL A 116 10.16 -28.27 8.05
CA VAL A 116 9.88 -29.54 7.36
C VAL A 116 8.73 -30.22 8.10
N VAL A 117 7.77 -30.77 7.35
CA VAL A 117 6.64 -31.54 7.89
C VAL A 117 6.80 -33.01 7.50
N ASP A 118 6.46 -33.89 8.44
CA ASP A 118 6.50 -35.36 8.26
C ASP A 118 5.23 -35.89 7.58
#